data_AF-A0A2J0M8D8-F1
#
_entry.id   AF-A0A2J0M8D8-F1
#
_cell.length_a   1.000
_cell.length_b   1.000
_cell.length_c   1.000
_cell.angle_alpha   90.00
_cell.angle_beta   90.00
_cell.angle_gamma   90.00
#
_symmetry.space_group_name_H-M   'P 1'
#
loop_
_entity.id
_entity.type
_entity.pdbx_description
1 polymer ?
#
loop_
_entity_poly.entity_id
_entity_poly.type
_entity_poly.pdbx_seq_one_letter_code
_entity_poly.pdbx_strand_id
1 'polypeptide(L)'
;MKNIESEIKRFLVERGWDKLRPSDLAKSISIEAAELLEVFQWTSLDIEETKRDAQRMEDIKKELADVFIYAIEMAILLHLDVEKIVMAKLEQVRRKYPAELMRKNAKEESGSGADPKYWKIKNSARRSKKP
;
A
#
# COMPACT_ATOMS: atom_id res chain seq x y z
N MET A 1 -0.14 -8.93 14.09
CA MET A 1 -1.38 -8.65 13.32
C MET A 1 -2.59 -9.46 13.79
N LYS A 2 -2.40 -10.66 14.37
CA LYS A 2 -3.49 -11.54 14.83
C LYS A 2 -4.63 -10.88 15.64
N ASN A 3 -4.35 -9.84 16.44
CA ASN A 3 -5.39 -9.13 17.19
C ASN A 3 -6.34 -8.35 16.25
N ILE A 4 -5.80 -7.54 15.34
CA ILE A 4 -6.60 -6.75 14.38
C ILE A 4 -7.40 -7.66 13.44
N GLU A 5 -6.77 -8.71 12.89
CA GLU A 5 -7.47 -9.67 12.02
C GLU A 5 -8.63 -10.37 12.74
N SER A 6 -8.45 -10.71 14.02
CA SER A 6 -9.50 -11.35 14.83
C SER A 6 -10.67 -10.40 15.09
N GLU A 7 -10.38 -9.13 15.36
CA GLU A 7 -11.42 -8.13 15.61
C GLU A 7 -12.19 -7.77 14.34
N ILE A 8 -11.51 -7.61 13.21
CA ILE A 8 -12.16 -7.43 11.90
C ILE A 8 -13.02 -8.65 11.56
N LYS A 9 -12.52 -9.87 11.79
CA LYS A 9 -13.32 -11.08 11.56
C LYS A 9 -14.59 -11.09 12.42
N ARG A 10 -14.49 -10.72 13.70
CA ARG A 10 -15.65 -10.60 14.58
C ARG A 10 -16.64 -9.56 14.05
N PHE A 11 -16.15 -8.39 13.67
CA PHE A 11 -16.94 -7.29 13.12
C PHE A 11 -17.74 -7.71 11.88
N LEU A 12 -17.10 -8.45 10.96
CA LEU A 12 -17.74 -9.02 9.77
C LEU A 12 -18.85 -10.01 10.14
N VAL A 13 -18.56 -10.97 11.02
CA VAL A 13 -19.51 -12.02 11.41
C VAL A 13 -20.74 -11.44 12.11
N GLU A 14 -20.55 -10.49 13.03
CA GLU A 14 -21.65 -9.82 13.74
C GLU A 14 -22.65 -9.11 12.81
N ARG A 15 -22.18 -8.70 11.62
CA ARG A 15 -22.97 -7.99 10.61
C ARG A 15 -23.41 -8.89 9.44
N GLY A 16 -23.01 -10.16 9.43
CA GLY A 16 -23.26 -11.08 8.32
C GLY A 16 -22.52 -10.69 7.03
N TRP A 17 -21.40 -9.97 7.16
CA TRP A 17 -20.56 -9.52 6.05
C TRP A 17 -19.43 -10.51 5.72
N ASP A 18 -19.40 -11.65 6.39
CA ASP A 18 -18.50 -12.78 6.13
C ASP A 18 -18.75 -13.48 4.77
N LYS A 19 -19.62 -12.92 3.94
CA LYS A 19 -20.03 -13.43 2.62
C LYS A 19 -19.91 -12.38 1.49
N LEU A 20 -19.23 -11.26 1.75
CA LEU A 20 -18.97 -10.26 0.71
C LEU A 20 -18.17 -10.88 -0.44
N ARG A 21 -18.47 -10.47 -1.67
CA ARG A 21 -17.73 -10.95 -2.85
C ARG A 21 -16.36 -10.29 -2.88
N PRO A 22 -15.27 -11.01 -3.22
CA PRO A 22 -13.94 -10.39 -3.34
C PRO A 22 -13.90 -9.21 -4.33
N SER A 23 -14.73 -9.24 -5.38
CA SER A 23 -14.86 -8.13 -6.32
C SER A 23 -15.41 -6.85 -5.70
N ASP A 24 -16.24 -6.96 -4.67
CA ASP A 24 -16.81 -5.79 -3.99
C ASP A 24 -15.78 -5.19 -3.05
N LEU A 25 -15.06 -6.02 -2.29
CA LEU A 25 -13.93 -5.56 -1.48
C LEU A 25 -12.83 -4.91 -2.33
N ALA A 26 -12.54 -5.43 -3.53
CA ALA A 26 -11.59 -4.81 -4.44
C ALA A 26 -12.03 -3.40 -4.88
N LYS A 27 -13.34 -3.17 -5.06
CA LYS A 27 -13.88 -1.84 -5.35
C LYS A 27 -13.75 -0.94 -4.14
N SER A 28 -14.13 -1.41 -2.95
CA SER A 28 -13.98 -0.65 -1.69
C SER A 28 -12.54 -0.20 -1.49
N ILE A 29 -11.56 -1.11 -1.59
CA ILE A 29 -10.13 -0.75 -1.52
C ILE A 29 -9.76 0.36 -2.51
N SER A 30 -10.27 0.28 -3.74
CA SER A 30 -9.98 1.30 -4.76
C SER A 30 -10.65 2.64 -4.48
N ILE A 31 -11.82 2.64 -3.85
CA ILE A 31 -12.56 3.84 -3.44
C ILE A 31 -11.81 4.52 -2.30
N GLU A 32 -11.51 3.80 -1.21
CA GLU A 32 -10.80 4.39 -0.06
C GLU A 32 -9.38 4.84 -0.42
N ALA A 33 -8.71 4.15 -1.35
CA ALA A 33 -7.43 4.62 -1.87
C ALA A 33 -7.57 5.93 -2.66
N ALA A 34 -8.71 6.19 -3.30
CA ALA A 34 -9.01 7.45 -3.96
C ALA A 34 -9.37 8.55 -2.95
N GLU A 35 -10.07 8.22 -1.86
CA GLU A 35 -10.33 9.16 -0.75
C GLU A 35 -9.01 9.58 -0.09
N LEU A 36 -8.10 8.63 0.18
CA LEU A 36 -6.75 8.93 0.67
C LEU A 36 -5.97 9.83 -0.31
N LEU A 37 -6.13 9.62 -1.62
CA LEU A 37 -5.51 10.47 -2.63
C LEU A 37 -6.09 11.89 -2.62
N GLU A 38 -7.38 12.05 -2.38
CA GLU A 38 -8.07 13.33 -2.35
C GLU A 38 -7.47 14.27 -1.30
N VAL A 39 -7.03 13.72 -0.15
CA VAL A 39 -6.35 14.48 0.91
C VAL A 39 -5.14 15.26 0.38
N PHE A 40 -4.51 14.81 -0.71
CA PHE A 40 -3.35 15.45 -1.33
C PHE A 40 -3.65 16.18 -2.65
N GLN A 41 -4.88 16.14 -3.17
CA GLN A 41 -5.22 16.51 -4.55
C GLN A 41 -4.70 17.89 -4.99
N TRP A 42 -4.72 18.88 -4.08
CA TRP A 42 -4.39 20.28 -4.37
C TRP A 42 -3.10 20.76 -3.71
N THR A 43 -2.28 19.84 -3.19
CA THR A 43 -1.14 20.20 -2.35
C THR A 43 0.08 19.37 -2.69
N SER A 44 1.27 19.93 -2.46
CA SER A 44 2.53 19.21 -2.56
C SER A 44 3.31 19.43 -1.28
N LEU A 45 2.89 18.74 -0.22
CA LEU A 45 3.49 18.83 1.11
C LEU A 45 4.56 17.76 1.30
N ASP A 46 5.65 18.12 1.97
CA ASP A 46 6.58 17.14 2.49
C ASP A 46 6.03 16.45 3.77
N ILE A 47 6.82 15.52 4.32
CA ILE A 47 6.42 14.76 5.52
C ILE A 47 6.20 15.68 6.74
N GLU A 48 7.06 16.67 6.94
CA GLU A 48 6.99 17.54 8.12
C GLU A 48 5.89 18.59 8.00
N GLU A 49 5.67 19.12 6.80
CA GLU A 49 4.51 19.94 6.47
C GLU A 49 3.20 19.18 6.67
N THR A 50 3.11 17.95 6.17
CA THR A 50 1.94 17.09 6.36
C THR A 50 1.67 16.84 7.84
N LYS A 51 2.70 16.52 8.63
CA LYS A 51 2.57 16.28 10.08
C LYS A 51 2.13 17.49 10.89
N ARG A 52 2.46 18.71 10.45
CA ARG A 52 2.07 19.96 11.12
C ARG A 52 0.59 20.30 10.92
N ASP A 53 -0.03 19.79 9.87
CA ASP A 53 -1.45 19.95 9.59
C ASP A 53 -2.26 18.87 10.33
N ALA A 54 -2.77 19.23 11.52
CA ALA A 54 -3.48 18.29 12.38
C ALA A 54 -4.77 17.74 11.75
N GLN A 55 -5.50 18.56 10.99
CA GLN A 55 -6.74 18.13 10.34
C GLN A 55 -6.43 17.12 9.24
N ARG A 56 -5.49 17.45 8.36
CA ARG A 56 -5.04 16.53 7.31
C ARG A 56 -4.50 15.22 7.87
N MET A 57 -3.75 15.27 8.96
CA MET A 57 -3.27 14.05 9.62
C MET A 57 -4.41 13.16 10.11
N GLU A 58 -5.55 13.74 10.52
CA GLU A 58 -6.72 12.96 10.90
C GLU A 58 -7.39 12.33 9.68
N ASP A 59 -7.55 13.10 8.60
CA ASP A 59 -8.11 12.60 7.34
C ASP A 59 -7.25 11.46 6.77
N ILE A 60 -5.91 11.61 6.78
CA ILE A 60 -4.97 10.54 6.37
C ILE A 60 -5.16 9.28 7.21
N LYS A 61 -5.27 9.41 8.54
CA LYS A 61 -5.44 8.23 9.42
C LYS A 61 -6.72 7.50 9.11
N LYS A 62 -7.81 8.23 8.89
CA LYS A 62 -9.12 7.67 8.56
C LYS A 62 -9.05 6.89 7.25
N GLU A 63 -8.68 7.53 6.14
CA GLU A 63 -8.75 6.86 4.84
C GLU A 63 -7.68 5.77 4.69
N LEU A 64 -6.51 5.94 5.31
CA LEU A 64 -5.49 4.88 5.33
C LEU A 64 -5.93 3.67 6.17
N ALA A 65 -6.65 3.89 7.27
CA ALA A 65 -7.22 2.80 8.06
C ALA A 65 -8.28 2.04 7.25
N ASP A 66 -9.15 2.73 6.52
CA ASP A 66 -10.18 2.11 5.69
C ASP A 66 -9.57 1.25 4.56
N VAL A 67 -8.51 1.74 3.90
CA VAL A 67 -7.73 0.93 2.94
C VAL A 67 -7.19 -0.36 3.60
N PHE A 68 -6.63 -0.26 4.79
CA PHE A 68 -6.10 -1.43 5.51
C PHE A 68 -7.20 -2.39 5.94
N ILE A 69 -8.32 -1.89 6.44
CA ILE A 69 -9.44 -2.70 6.88
C ILE A 69 -9.95 -3.54 5.71
N TYR A 70 -10.31 -2.92 4.58
CA TYR A 70 -10.82 -3.68 3.43
C TYR A 70 -9.80 -4.65 2.83
N ALA A 71 -8.51 -4.32 2.85
CA ALA A 71 -7.46 -5.24 2.42
C ALA A 71 -7.36 -6.47 3.35
N ILE A 72 -7.47 -6.27 4.67
CA ILE A 72 -7.45 -7.35 5.65
C ILE A 72 -8.74 -8.17 5.59
N GLU A 73 -9.91 -7.55 5.44
CA GLU A 73 -11.18 -8.24 5.22
C GLU A 73 -11.09 -9.19 4.02
N MET A 74 -10.52 -8.72 2.90
CA MET A 74 -10.31 -9.56 1.73
C MET A 74 -9.41 -10.75 2.04
N ALA A 75 -8.32 -10.55 2.78
CA ALA A 75 -7.45 -11.63 3.20
C ALA A 75 -8.18 -12.65 4.09
N ILE A 76 -9.01 -12.19 5.03
CA ILE A 76 -9.81 -13.04 5.92
C ILE A 76 -10.78 -13.91 5.11
N LEU A 77 -11.55 -13.30 4.19
CA LEU A 77 -12.53 -14.02 3.37
C LEU A 77 -11.88 -15.03 2.41
N LEU A 78 -10.66 -14.74 1.95
CA LEU A 78 -9.89 -15.62 1.08
C LEU A 78 -8.96 -16.59 1.84
N HIS A 79 -9.02 -16.59 3.18
CA HIS A 79 -8.17 -17.41 4.05
C HIS A 79 -6.66 -17.23 3.79
N LEU A 80 -6.25 -15.99 3.52
CA LEU A 80 -4.86 -15.61 3.31
C LEU A 80 -4.23 -15.16 4.63
N ASP A 81 -3.01 -15.65 4.89
CA ASP A 81 -2.17 -15.14 5.97
C ASP A 81 -1.52 -13.82 5.53
N VAL A 82 -1.96 -12.71 6.13
CA VAL A 82 -1.53 -11.35 5.78
C VAL A 82 -0.02 -11.19 5.92
N GLU A 83 0.55 -11.68 7.02
CA GLU A 83 1.99 -11.60 7.27
C GLU A 83 2.78 -12.32 6.19
N LYS A 84 2.37 -13.54 5.85
CA LYS A 84 3.03 -14.37 4.84
C LYS A 84 2.98 -13.73 3.47
N ILE A 85 1.82 -13.22 3.02
CA ILE A 85 1.71 -12.62 1.68
C ILE A 85 2.51 -11.32 1.58
N VAL A 86 2.53 -10.50 2.64
CA VAL A 86 3.31 -9.26 2.68
C VAL A 86 4.81 -9.56 2.70
N MET A 87 5.26 -10.49 3.55
CA MET A 87 6.68 -10.85 3.64
C MET A 87 7.21 -11.47 2.34
N ALA A 88 6.43 -12.35 1.70
CA ALA A 88 6.76 -12.89 0.39
C ALA A 88 6.89 -11.77 -0.66
N LYS A 89 5.97 -10.81 -0.66
CA LYS A 89 6.02 -9.66 -1.56
C LYS A 89 7.23 -8.77 -1.31
N LEU A 90 7.54 -8.47 -0.04
CA LEU A 90 8.71 -7.68 0.34
C LEU A 90 10.01 -8.34 -0.11
N GLU A 91 10.15 -9.65 0.03
CA GLU A 91 11.32 -10.38 -0.44
C GLU A 91 11.47 -10.31 -1.97
N GLN A 92 10.38 -10.44 -2.71
CA GLN A 92 10.39 -10.20 -4.17
C GLN A 92 10.81 -8.77 -4.52
N VAL A 93 10.32 -7.78 -3.76
CA VAL A 93 10.68 -6.36 -3.95
C VAL A 93 12.15 -6.09 -3.63
N ARG A 94 12.71 -6.68 -2.56
CA ARG A 94 14.14 -6.55 -2.20
C ARG A 94 15.05 -7.07 -3.32
N ARG A 95 14.72 -8.23 -3.89
CA ARG A 95 15.48 -8.81 -5.03
C ARG A 95 15.38 -7.94 -6.26
N LYS A 96 14.19 -7.38 -6.53
CA LYS A 96 13.94 -6.53 -7.69
C LYS A 96 14.58 -5.14 -7.55
N TYR A 97 14.66 -4.60 -6.33
CA TYR A 97 15.22 -3.28 -6.04
C TYR A 97 16.22 -3.35 -4.86
N PRO A 98 17.47 -3.79 -5.10
CA PRO A 98 18.47 -3.90 -4.06
C PRO A 98 18.80 -2.56 -3.39
N ALA A 99 18.88 -2.54 -2.06
CA ALA A 99 19.05 -1.32 -1.28
C ALA A 99 20.32 -0.52 -1.64
N GLU A 100 21.42 -1.21 -1.94
CA GLU A 100 22.69 -0.58 -2.33
C GLU A 100 22.59 0.21 -3.63
N LEU A 101 21.79 -0.27 -4.60
CA LEU A 101 21.54 0.42 -5.86
C LEU A 101 20.59 1.59 -5.65
N MET A 102 19.57 1.44 -4.80
CA MET A 102 18.60 2.52 -4.55
C MET A 102 19.21 3.69 -3.75
N ARG A 103 20.09 3.42 -2.77
CA ARG A 103 20.72 4.47 -1.94
C ARG A 103 21.76 5.30 -2.69
N LYS A 104 22.46 4.73 -3.68
CA LYS A 104 23.43 5.47 -4.50
C LYS A 104 22.73 6.50 -5.38
N ASN A 105 21.60 6.12 -5.98
CA ASN A 105 20.81 7.02 -6.83
C ASN A 105 20.24 8.21 -6.04
N ALA A 106 19.80 8.00 -4.80
CA ALA A 106 19.29 9.07 -3.95
C ALA A 106 20.35 10.11 -3.53
N LYS A 107 21.65 9.79 -3.59
CA LYS A 107 22.75 10.73 -3.29
C LYS A 107 23.21 11.52 -4.52
N GLU A 108 22.92 11.06 -5.73
CA GLU A 108 23.29 11.71 -6.98
C GLU A 108 22.16 12.63 -7.53
N GLU A 109 20.91 12.41 -7.11
CA GLU A 109 19.71 13.15 -7.56
C GLU A 109 19.44 14.46 -6.80
N SER A 110 20.48 15.26 -6.50
CA SER A 110 20.31 16.70 -6.20
C SER A 110 20.24 17.57 -7.47
N GLY A 111 20.16 16.94 -8.65
CA GLY A 111 19.91 17.58 -9.94
C GLY A 111 19.03 16.69 -10.83
N SER A 112 17.96 17.27 -11.35
CA SER A 112 16.96 16.74 -12.29
C SER A 112 17.32 15.46 -13.08
N GLY A 113 16.53 14.39 -12.86
CA GLY A 113 16.35 13.30 -13.82
C GLY A 113 16.78 11.93 -13.31
N ALA A 114 15.81 11.03 -13.10
CA ALA A 114 16.03 9.67 -12.61
C ALA A 114 17.11 8.90 -13.40
N ASP A 115 18.10 8.34 -12.69
CA ASP A 115 19.26 7.62 -13.24
C ASP A 115 18.86 6.54 -14.29
N PRO A 116 19.50 6.51 -15.48
CA PRO A 116 19.33 5.47 -16.50
C PRO A 116 19.39 4.01 -15.98
N LYS A 117 20.09 3.71 -14.88
CA LYS A 117 20.08 2.38 -14.26
C LYS A 117 18.75 2.03 -13.58
N TYR A 118 18.06 2.97 -12.97
CA TYR A 118 16.74 2.75 -12.36
C TYR A 118 15.73 2.28 -13.41
N TRP A 119 15.70 2.93 -14.57
CA TRP A 119 14.88 2.51 -15.70
C TRP A 119 15.29 1.14 -16.27
N LYS A 120 16.59 0.81 -16.30
CA LYS A 120 17.05 -0.53 -16.72
C LYS A 120 16.59 -1.63 -15.76
N ILE A 121 16.63 -1.42 -14.45
CA ILE A 121 16.12 -2.37 -13.44
C ILE A 121 14.60 -2.50 -13.55
N LYS A 122 13.87 -1.38 -13.67
CA LYS A 122 12.41 -1.36 -13.81
C LYS A 122 11.95 -2.06 -15.11
N ASN A 123 12.67 -1.87 -16.21
CA ASN A 123 12.36 -2.46 -17.52
C ASN A 123 12.74 -3.94 -17.61
N SER A 124 13.90 -4.35 -17.08
CA SER A 124 14.30 -5.77 -17.03
C SER A 124 13.30 -6.59 -16.20
N ALA A 125 12.88 -6.07 -15.06
CA ALA A 125 11.89 -6.73 -14.20
C ALA A 125 10.42 -6.56 -14.66
N ARG A 126 10.15 -5.78 -15.72
CA ARG A 126 8.88 -5.80 -16.45
C ARG A 126 8.90 -6.86 -17.56
N ARG A 127 10.05 -7.09 -18.18
CA ARG A 127 10.25 -8.12 -19.22
C ARG A 127 10.20 -9.54 -18.66
N SER A 128 10.66 -9.78 -17.44
CA SER A 128 10.58 -11.07 -16.75
C SER A 128 9.15 -11.47 -16.29
N LYS A 129 8.13 -10.65 -16.59
CA LYS A 129 6.71 -10.88 -16.27
C LYS A 129 5.82 -11.12 -17.50
N LYS A 130 6.39 -11.09 -18.71
CA LYS A 130 5.62 -11.53 -19.89
C LYS A 130 5.58 -13.07 -19.89
N PRO A 131 4.40 -13.68 -20.10
CA PRO A 131 4.28 -15.13 -20.24
C PRO A 131 5.12 -15.66 -21.40
#